data_AF-A0A3B3BYB8-F1
#
_entry.id   AF-A0A3B3BYB8-F1
#
_cell.length_a   1.000
_cell.length_b   1.000
_cell.length_c   1.000
_cell.angle_alpha   90.00
_cell.angle_beta   90.00
_cell.angle_gamma   90.00
#
_symmetry.space_group_name_H-M   'P 1'
#
loop_
_entity.id
_entity.type
_entity.pdbx_description
1 polymer ?
#
loop_
_entity_poly.entity_id
_entity_poly.type
_entity_poly.pdbx_seq_one_letter_code
_entity_poly.pdbx_strand_id
1 'polypeptide(L)'
;SRVLISLYGVNYSCMDVDRLMKRYYLPVAYSLIFIVGLFGNMISISIYLTKLRPWKSSSIIMVNLALTDLLYVLTMPFLIYYYINEGSWMLGDFMCRFMRFAFHFHLYGSILFLTCLAIFRYVVVVQPFRAAQVQDKFWGTIACLTVWTIAATETTPMLTIVSLSVDKDNNTQCLVFASTEPVTIRPFG
;
A
#
# COMPACT_ATOMS: atom_id res chain seq x y z
N SER A 1 -22.40 15.49 41.04
CA SER A 1 -22.95 15.25 39.68
C SER A 1 -22.43 14.01 38.94
N ARG A 2 -21.74 13.05 39.58
CA ARG A 2 -21.26 11.82 38.91
C ARG A 2 -22.25 10.65 38.88
N VAL A 3 -23.42 10.80 39.52
CA VAL A 3 -24.43 9.73 39.67
C VAL A 3 -25.52 9.78 38.58
N LEU A 4 -25.70 10.92 37.90
CA LEU A 4 -26.76 11.10 36.89
C LEU A 4 -26.42 10.61 35.48
N ILE A 5 -25.14 10.34 35.18
CA ILE A 5 -24.71 9.87 33.84
C ILE A 5 -24.98 8.36 33.65
N SER A 6 -25.21 7.61 34.74
CA SER A 6 -25.50 6.17 34.66
C SER A 6 -26.95 5.81 34.35
N LEU A 7 -27.88 6.79 34.33
CA LEU A 7 -29.33 6.53 34.19
C LEU A 7 -29.87 6.77 32.77
N TYR A 8 -29.10 7.42 31.89
CA TYR A 8 -29.36 7.46 30.46
C TYR A 8 -28.33 6.57 29.76
N GLY A 9 -28.65 5.27 29.67
CA GLY A 9 -27.78 4.24 29.12
C GLY A 9 -27.56 4.37 27.62
N VAL A 10 -26.74 5.33 27.19
CA VAL A 10 -26.12 5.30 25.87
C VAL A 10 -24.62 5.30 26.06
N ASN A 11 -24.08 4.08 26.06
CA ASN A 11 -22.65 3.81 26.07
C ASN A 11 -22.12 4.14 24.66
N TYR A 12 -21.88 5.41 24.35
CA TYR A 12 -21.14 5.76 23.13
C TYR A 12 -19.68 5.37 23.33
N SER A 13 -19.39 4.09 23.13
CA SER A 13 -18.09 3.48 23.42
C SER A 13 -17.16 3.65 22.21
N CYS A 14 -15.86 3.91 22.43
CA CYS A 14 -14.87 3.96 21.35
C CYS A 14 -14.90 2.72 20.43
N MET A 15 -15.35 1.58 20.96
CA MET A 15 -15.52 0.33 20.22
C MET A 15 -16.58 0.43 19.11
N ASP A 16 -17.63 1.23 19.30
CA ASP A 16 -18.66 1.45 18.27
C ASP A 16 -18.12 2.28 17.11
N VAL A 17 -17.30 3.29 17.40
CA VAL A 17 -16.65 4.14 16.39
C VAL A 17 -15.67 3.31 15.54
N ASP A 18 -14.82 2.49 16.17
CA ASP A 18 -13.86 1.64 15.46
C ASP A 18 -14.55 0.61 14.55
N ARG A 19 -15.66 0.02 15.03
CA ARG A 19 -16.45 -0.94 14.26
C ARG A 19 -17.13 -0.27 13.07
N LEU A 20 -17.70 0.92 13.27
CA LEU A 20 -18.33 1.70 12.20
C LEU A 20 -17.31 2.11 11.13
N MET A 21 -16.12 2.54 11.56
CA MET A 21 -15.01 2.90 10.67
C MET A 21 -14.56 1.72 9.82
N LYS A 22 -14.35 0.54 10.44
CA LYS A 22 -13.94 -0.66 9.70
C LYS A 22 -15.02 -1.19 8.75
N ARG A 23 -16.29 -1.07 9.14
CA ARG A 23 -17.41 -1.65 8.37
C ARG A 23 -17.91 -0.76 7.23
N TYR A 24 -17.90 0.55 7.41
CA TYR A 24 -18.48 1.48 6.44
C TYR A 24 -17.45 2.41 5.82
N TYR A 25 -16.61 3.05 6.64
CA TYR A 25 -15.65 4.04 6.13
C TYR A 25 -14.56 3.39 5.27
N LEU A 26 -13.92 2.32 5.76
CA LEU A 26 -12.83 1.66 5.04
C LEU A 26 -13.26 1.08 3.67
N PRO A 27 -14.36 0.31 3.55
CA PRO A 27 -14.79 -0.20 2.24
C PRO A 27 -15.11 0.91 1.25
N VAL A 28 -15.80 1.97 1.70
CA VAL A 28 -16.14 3.11 0.83
C VAL A 28 -14.88 3.84 0.38
N ALA A 29 -13.97 4.13 1.32
CA ALA A 29 -12.70 4.79 1.00
C ALA A 29 -11.85 3.95 0.04
N TYR A 30 -11.69 2.64 0.29
CA TYR A 30 -10.94 1.75 -0.60
C TYR A 30 -11.60 1.59 -1.97
N SER A 31 -12.93 1.62 -2.06
CA SER A 31 -13.65 1.60 -3.34
C SER A 31 -13.39 2.87 -4.15
N LEU A 32 -13.40 4.04 -3.49
CA LEU A 32 -13.07 5.31 -4.14
C LEU A 32 -11.61 5.34 -4.60
N ILE A 33 -10.68 4.91 -3.74
CA ILE A 33 -9.26 4.76 -4.07
C ILE A 33 -9.08 3.81 -5.25
N PHE A 34 -9.84 2.71 -5.29
CA PHE A 34 -9.78 1.75 -6.39
C PHE A 34 -10.16 2.40 -7.72
N ILE A 35 -11.32 3.06 -7.77
CA ILE A 35 -11.82 3.69 -9.00
C ILE A 35 -10.87 4.80 -9.45
N VAL A 36 -10.57 5.76 -8.56
CA VAL A 36 -9.72 6.92 -8.88
C VAL A 36 -8.31 6.47 -9.23
N GLY A 37 -7.75 5.53 -8.47
CA GLY A 37 -6.42 4.99 -8.69
C GLY A 37 -6.31 4.22 -10.00
N LEU A 38 -7.31 3.41 -10.34
CA LEU A 38 -7.31 2.64 -11.58
C LEU A 38 -7.36 3.57 -12.79
N PHE A 39 -8.38 4.43 -12.87
CA PHE A 39 -8.52 5.32 -14.02
C PHE A 39 -7.39 6.36 -14.07
N GLY A 40 -7.03 6.97 -12.93
CA GLY A 40 -5.99 7.99 -12.86
C GLY A 40 -4.62 7.48 -13.30
N ASN A 41 -4.19 6.32 -12.79
CA ASN A 41 -2.89 5.77 -13.16
C ASN A 41 -2.88 5.18 -14.59
N MET A 42 -3.99 4.60 -15.07
CA MET A 42 -4.10 4.15 -16.46
C MET A 42 -4.03 5.32 -17.45
N ILE A 43 -4.69 6.44 -17.13
CA ILE A 43 -4.61 7.67 -17.93
C ILE A 43 -3.19 8.23 -17.89
N SER A 44 -2.57 8.29 -16.71
CA SER A 44 -1.19 8.74 -16.52
C SER A 44 -0.22 7.97 -17.43
N ILE A 45 -0.23 6.64 -17.35
CA ILE A 45 0.60 5.77 -18.21
C ILE A 45 0.29 6.06 -19.67
N SER A 46 -0.98 6.09 -20.05
CA SER A 46 -1.39 6.37 -21.45
C SER A 46 -0.84 7.69 -21.98
N ILE A 47 -0.82 8.75 -21.17
CA ILE A 47 -0.23 10.05 -21.52
C ILE A 47 1.30 9.94 -21.68
N TYR A 48 1.98 9.24 -20.76
CA TYR A 48 3.43 9.01 -20.88
C TYR A 48 3.80 8.23 -22.15
N LEU A 49 3.01 7.21 -22.50
CA LEU A 49 3.25 6.38 -23.68
C LEU A 49 3.01 7.13 -25.00
N THR A 50 1.95 7.96 -25.05
CA THR A 50 1.46 8.57 -26.30
C THR A 50 1.90 10.02 -26.52
N LYS A 51 1.97 10.84 -25.47
CA LYS A 51 2.18 12.30 -25.58
C LYS A 51 3.56 12.76 -25.15
N LEU A 52 4.26 12.02 -24.28
CA LEU A 52 5.53 12.47 -23.66
C LEU A 52 6.77 11.80 -24.27
N ARG A 53 6.81 11.75 -25.60
CA ARG A 53 8.01 11.35 -26.37
C ARG A 53 8.82 12.59 -26.78
N PRO A 54 10.17 12.54 -26.78
CA PRO A 54 11.02 11.39 -26.44
C PRO A 54 11.09 11.13 -24.93
N TRP A 55 11.18 9.85 -24.54
CA TRP A 55 11.25 9.49 -23.13
C TRP A 55 12.59 9.89 -22.52
N LYS A 56 12.52 10.48 -21.32
CA LYS A 56 13.67 10.78 -20.47
C LYS A 56 13.67 9.87 -19.25
N SER A 57 14.75 9.86 -18.49
CA SER A 57 14.84 9.13 -17.21
C SER A 57 13.66 9.41 -16.27
N SER A 58 13.24 10.68 -16.13
CA SER A 58 12.07 11.05 -15.31
C SER A 58 10.77 10.42 -15.81
N SER A 59 10.56 10.30 -17.13
CA SER A 59 9.36 9.66 -17.68
C SER A 59 9.32 8.17 -17.32
N ILE A 60 10.47 7.49 -17.36
CA ILE A 60 10.59 6.07 -17.00
C ILE A 60 10.27 5.87 -15.52
N ILE A 61 10.80 6.71 -14.64
CA ILE A 61 10.53 6.68 -13.20
C ILE A 61 9.04 6.90 -12.92
N MET A 62 8.42 7.91 -13.56
CA MET A 62 7.00 8.21 -13.38
C MET A 62 6.08 7.09 -13.89
N VAL A 63 6.44 6.41 -14.98
CA VAL A 63 5.69 5.23 -15.46
C VAL A 63 5.82 4.05 -14.50
N ASN A 64 7.00 3.80 -13.93
CA ASN A 64 7.20 2.74 -12.94
C ASN A 64 6.46 3.02 -11.62
N LEU A 65 6.43 4.29 -11.20
CA LEU A 65 5.61 4.73 -10.07
C LEU A 65 4.13 4.44 -10.31
N ALA A 66 3.59 4.90 -11.44
CA ALA A 66 2.18 4.67 -11.81
C ALA A 66 1.86 3.17 -11.98
N LEU A 67 2.81 2.37 -12.47
CA LEU A 67 2.65 0.91 -12.55
C LEU A 67 2.55 0.29 -11.16
N THR A 68 3.38 0.73 -10.22
CA THR A 68 3.34 0.25 -8.82
C THR A 68 2.02 0.63 -8.15
N ASP A 69 1.52 1.85 -8.39
CA ASP A 69 0.21 2.30 -7.93
C ASP A 69 -0.91 1.41 -8.49
N LEU A 70 -0.89 1.10 -9.79
CA LEU A 70 -1.89 0.21 -10.40
C LEU A 70 -1.87 -1.18 -9.80
N LEU A 71 -0.68 -1.78 -9.65
CA LEU A 71 -0.54 -3.11 -9.07
C LEU A 71 -1.15 -3.17 -7.66
N TYR A 72 -0.91 -2.15 -6.84
CA TYR A 72 -1.48 -2.08 -5.49
C TYR A 72 -3.00 -1.84 -5.52
N VAL A 73 -3.46 -0.92 -6.36
CA VAL A 73 -4.89 -0.64 -6.52
C VAL A 73 -5.66 -1.89 -6.95
N LEU A 74 -5.11 -2.73 -7.82
CA LEU A 74 -5.72 -4.00 -8.21
C LEU A 74 -5.88 -4.99 -7.04
N THR A 75 -5.16 -4.82 -5.93
CA THR A 75 -5.36 -5.62 -4.71
C THR A 75 -6.51 -5.11 -3.86
N MET A 76 -6.91 -3.83 -3.97
CA MET A 76 -7.99 -3.23 -3.16
C MET A 76 -9.32 -4.01 -3.13
N PRO A 77 -9.81 -4.63 -4.23
CA PRO A 77 -11.05 -5.39 -4.22
C PRO A 77 -11.05 -6.54 -3.19
N PHE A 78 -9.92 -7.24 -2.99
CA PHE A 78 -9.90 -8.31 -2.00
C PHE A 78 -9.86 -7.75 -0.56
N LEU A 79 -9.36 -6.53 -0.36
CA LEU A 79 -9.41 -5.84 0.93
C LEU A 79 -10.83 -5.39 1.26
N ILE A 80 -11.56 -4.90 0.26
CA ILE A 80 -12.98 -4.57 0.38
C ILE A 80 -13.79 -5.82 0.75
N TYR A 81 -13.54 -6.95 0.07
CA TYR A 81 -14.17 -8.24 0.39
C TYR A 81 -13.93 -8.67 1.85
N TYR A 82 -12.71 -8.50 2.35
CA TYR A 82 -12.38 -8.77 3.76
C TYR A 82 -13.22 -7.95 4.75
N TYR A 83 -13.38 -6.64 4.52
CA TYR A 83 -14.17 -5.78 5.40
C TYR A 83 -15.69 -6.01 5.28
N ILE A 84 -16.18 -6.42 4.11
CA ILE A 84 -17.59 -6.83 3.90
C ILE A 84 -17.91 -8.16 4.59
N ASN A 85 -16.93 -9.04 4.80
CA ASN A 85 -17.12 -10.27 5.56
C ASN A 85 -16.78 -10.14 7.05
N GLU A 86 -17.03 -8.95 7.62
CA GLU A 86 -16.92 -8.69 9.06
C GLU A 86 -15.51 -8.89 9.63
N GLY A 87 -14.48 -8.80 8.77
CA GLY A 87 -13.10 -9.01 9.18
C GLY A 87 -12.70 -10.49 9.29
N SER A 88 -13.52 -11.42 8.78
CA SER A 88 -13.14 -12.82 8.63
C SER A 88 -12.35 -13.03 7.33
N TRP A 89 -11.08 -13.42 7.48
CA TRP A 89 -10.15 -13.68 6.38
C TRP A 89 -10.38 -15.08 5.79
N MET A 90 -11.08 -15.14 4.66
CA MET A 90 -11.42 -16.38 3.96
C MET A 90 -10.56 -16.69 2.72
N LEU A 91 -9.65 -15.78 2.34
CA LEU A 91 -8.83 -15.89 1.11
C LEU A 91 -7.55 -16.73 1.30
N GLY A 92 -7.35 -17.31 2.49
CA GLY A 92 -6.19 -18.14 2.82
C GLY A 92 -4.92 -17.36 3.17
N ASP A 93 -3.95 -18.05 3.78
CA ASP A 93 -2.71 -17.46 4.33
C ASP A 93 -1.87 -16.73 3.26
N PHE A 94 -1.75 -17.32 2.07
CA PHE A 94 -0.99 -16.74 0.96
C PHE A 94 -1.51 -15.35 0.57
N MET A 95 -2.84 -15.17 0.45
CA MET A 95 -3.42 -13.88 0.09
C MET A 95 -3.23 -12.83 1.20
N CYS A 96 -3.23 -13.23 2.48
CA CYS A 96 -2.97 -12.32 3.60
C CYS A 96 -1.54 -11.78 3.52
N ARG A 97 -0.56 -12.68 3.37
CA ARG A 97 0.85 -12.33 3.19
C ARG A 97 1.07 -11.48 1.95
N PHE A 98 0.47 -11.87 0.82
CA PHE A 98 0.57 -11.12 -0.45
C PHE A 98 0.01 -9.71 -0.33
N MET A 99 -1.13 -9.53 0.33
CA MET A 99 -1.73 -8.21 0.57
C MET A 99 -0.84 -7.30 1.43
N ARG A 100 -0.29 -7.85 2.52
CA ARG A 100 0.64 -7.11 3.37
C ARG A 100 1.91 -6.77 2.61
N PHE A 101 2.46 -7.71 1.86
CA PHE A 101 3.60 -7.50 0.99
C PHE A 101 3.32 -6.40 -0.03
N ALA A 102 2.21 -6.47 -0.76
CA ALA A 102 1.82 -5.49 -1.78
C ALA A 102 1.69 -4.07 -1.21
N PHE A 103 1.10 -3.91 -0.02
CA PHE A 103 1.02 -2.61 0.65
C PHE A 103 2.39 -2.02 0.97
N HIS A 104 3.26 -2.80 1.61
CA HIS A 104 4.59 -2.31 1.97
C HIS A 104 5.46 -2.10 0.73
N PHE A 105 5.36 -2.98 -0.25
CA PHE A 105 6.06 -2.87 -1.53
C PHE A 105 5.66 -1.60 -2.26
N HIS A 106 4.36 -1.29 -2.31
CA HIS A 106 3.83 -0.04 -2.85
C HIS A 106 4.33 1.19 -2.08
N LEU A 107 4.27 1.16 -0.76
CA LEU A 107 4.69 2.27 0.10
C LEU A 107 6.19 2.58 -0.06
N TYR A 108 7.05 1.58 0.15
CA TYR A 108 8.50 1.74 0.05
C TYR A 108 8.93 2.03 -1.39
N GLY A 109 8.36 1.33 -2.37
CA GLY A 109 8.60 1.58 -3.79
C GLY A 109 8.28 3.03 -4.18
N SER A 110 7.11 3.53 -3.77
CA SER A 110 6.70 4.92 -4.07
C SER A 110 7.64 5.96 -3.46
N ILE A 111 8.04 5.77 -2.19
CA ILE A 111 9.00 6.67 -1.51
C ILE A 111 10.33 6.69 -2.26
N LEU A 112 10.86 5.51 -2.62
CA LEU A 112 12.14 5.40 -3.34
C LEU A 112 12.07 5.99 -4.75
N PHE A 113 10.99 5.74 -5.51
CA PHE A 113 10.79 6.33 -6.83
C PHE A 113 10.68 7.87 -6.76
N LEU A 114 9.92 8.41 -5.81
CA LEU A 114 9.79 9.86 -5.63
C LEU A 114 11.12 10.49 -5.21
N THR A 115 11.86 9.84 -4.32
CA THR A 115 13.20 10.28 -3.90
C THR A 115 14.16 10.30 -5.08
N CYS A 116 14.20 9.23 -5.86
CA CYS A 116 15.02 9.16 -7.06
C CYS A 116 14.62 10.25 -8.07
N LEU A 117 13.32 10.44 -8.31
CA LEU A 117 12.82 11.50 -9.19
C LEU A 117 13.28 12.89 -8.72
N ALA A 118 13.21 13.15 -7.41
CA ALA A 118 13.65 14.41 -6.81
C ALA A 118 15.15 14.63 -7.00
N ILE A 119 15.99 13.62 -6.77
CA ILE A 119 17.44 13.67 -7.00
C ILE A 119 17.75 13.97 -8.46
N PHE A 120 17.10 13.27 -9.40
CA PHE A 120 17.32 13.49 -10.83
C PHE A 120 16.94 14.92 -11.25
N ARG A 121 15.81 15.43 -10.78
CA ARG A 121 15.39 16.82 -11.04
C ARG A 121 16.36 17.83 -10.44
N TYR A 122 16.81 17.58 -9.22
CA TYR A 122 17.79 18.43 -8.55
C TYR A 122 19.10 18.51 -9.34
N VAL A 123 19.65 17.37 -9.76
CA VAL A 123 20.90 17.33 -10.54
C VAL A 123 20.74 18.04 -11.89
N VAL A 124 19.61 17.87 -12.57
CA VAL A 124 19.32 18.57 -13.84
C VAL A 124 19.34 20.09 -13.67
N VAL A 125 18.80 20.61 -12.55
CA VAL A 125 18.74 22.05 -12.29
C VAL A 125 20.09 22.62 -11.88
N VAL A 126 20.84 21.91 -11.02
CA VAL A 126 22.09 22.42 -10.44
C VAL A 126 23.31 22.16 -11.33
N GLN A 127 23.31 21.06 -12.11
CA GLN A 127 24.47 20.63 -12.90
C GLN A 127 24.13 20.53 -14.40
N PRO A 128 24.07 21.66 -15.12
CA PRO A 128 23.67 21.68 -16.53
C PRO A 128 24.58 20.81 -17.43
N PHE A 129 25.88 20.72 -17.13
CA PHE A 129 26.83 19.87 -17.86
C PHE A 129 26.54 18.36 -17.71
N ARG A 130 25.91 17.93 -16.62
CA ARG A 130 25.51 16.53 -16.38
C ARG A 130 24.05 16.25 -16.71
N ALA A 131 23.27 17.28 -17.03
CA ALA A 131 21.84 17.17 -17.26
C ALA A 131 21.50 16.24 -18.44
N ALA A 132 22.26 16.30 -19.54
CA ALA A 132 22.05 15.43 -20.70
C ALA A 132 22.26 13.94 -20.35
N GLN A 133 23.32 13.64 -19.60
CA GLN A 133 23.62 12.27 -19.14
C GLN A 133 22.51 11.76 -18.21
N VAL A 134 22.11 12.53 -17.20
CA VAL A 134 21.10 12.11 -16.21
C VAL A 134 19.69 12.00 -16.82
N GLN A 135 19.41 12.73 -17.91
CA GLN A 135 18.15 12.61 -18.64
C GLN A 135 18.09 11.39 -19.58
N ASP A 136 19.22 10.72 -19.82
CA ASP A 136 19.27 9.53 -20.65
C ASP A 136 18.44 8.39 -20.03
N LYS A 137 17.76 7.64 -20.90
CA LYS A 137 16.86 6.54 -20.51
C LYS A 137 17.60 5.47 -19.71
N PHE A 138 18.87 5.24 -20.00
CA PHE A 138 19.72 4.26 -19.31
C PHE A 138 19.74 4.50 -17.80
N TRP A 139 19.97 5.74 -17.36
CA TRP A 139 20.01 6.08 -15.93
C TRP A 139 18.65 5.95 -15.26
N GLY A 140 17.56 6.28 -15.98
CA GLY A 140 16.20 6.04 -15.50
C GLY A 140 15.88 4.55 -15.33
N THR A 141 16.29 3.72 -16.27
CA THR A 141 16.11 2.26 -16.19
C THR A 141 16.90 1.65 -15.04
N ILE A 142 18.18 2.01 -14.89
CA ILE A 142 19.01 1.55 -13.76
C ILE A 142 18.36 1.95 -12.44
N ALA A 143 17.98 3.22 -12.30
CA ALA A 143 17.32 3.70 -11.10
C ALA A 143 16.07 2.88 -10.77
N CYS A 144 15.23 2.59 -11.77
CA CYS A 144 14.03 1.78 -11.54
C CYS A 144 14.38 0.36 -11.09
N LEU A 145 15.32 -0.31 -11.76
CA LEU A 145 15.76 -1.65 -11.37
C LEU A 145 16.29 -1.67 -9.93
N THR A 146 17.10 -0.68 -9.55
CA THR A 146 17.59 -0.53 -8.18
C THR A 146 16.45 -0.34 -7.18
N VAL A 147 15.46 0.50 -7.49
CA VAL A 147 14.29 0.71 -6.62
C VAL A 147 13.50 -0.59 -6.46
N TRP A 148 13.23 -1.32 -7.55
CA TRP A 148 12.53 -2.60 -7.50
C TRP A 148 13.25 -3.62 -6.62
N THR A 149 14.58 -3.74 -6.75
CA THR A 149 15.36 -4.69 -5.94
C THR A 149 15.40 -4.30 -4.47
N ILE A 150 15.60 -3.02 -4.15
CA ILE A 150 15.63 -2.54 -2.76
C ILE A 150 14.25 -2.74 -2.12
N ALA A 151 13.19 -2.29 -2.77
CA ALA A 151 11.83 -2.44 -2.26
C ALA A 151 11.46 -3.92 -2.05
N ALA A 152 11.83 -4.81 -2.97
CA ALA A 152 11.59 -6.25 -2.80
C ALA A 152 12.39 -6.83 -1.63
N THR A 153 13.66 -6.43 -1.47
CA THR A 153 14.53 -6.92 -0.39
C THR A 153 14.02 -6.50 0.98
N GLU A 154 13.66 -5.22 1.15
CA GLU A 154 13.15 -4.69 2.41
C GLU A 154 11.76 -5.25 2.79
N THR A 155 10.95 -5.63 1.79
CA THR A 155 9.60 -6.17 2.02
C THR A 155 9.53 -7.68 2.11
N THR A 156 10.58 -8.40 1.70
CA THR A 156 10.69 -9.86 1.88
C THR A 156 10.42 -10.34 3.31
N PRO A 157 10.94 -9.73 4.41
CA PRO A 157 10.63 -10.16 5.78
C PRO A 157 9.13 -10.08 6.12
N MET A 158 8.36 -9.27 5.40
CA MET A 158 6.90 -9.19 5.60
C MET A 158 6.22 -10.53 5.26
N LEU A 159 6.76 -11.28 4.29
CA LEU A 159 6.24 -12.58 3.90
C LEU A 159 6.46 -13.65 4.98
N THR A 160 7.46 -13.49 5.85
CA THR A 160 7.76 -14.48 6.91
C THR A 160 7.16 -14.09 8.25
N ILE A 161 7.11 -12.80 8.57
CA ILE A 161 6.63 -12.29 9.87
C ILE A 161 5.10 -12.26 9.95
N VAL A 162 4.41 -11.94 8.85
CA VAL A 162 2.94 -11.89 8.83
C VAL A 162 2.38 -13.30 9.01
N SER A 163 1.50 -13.45 9.99
CA SER A 163 0.82 -14.71 10.29
C SER A 163 -0.68 -14.48 10.45
N LEU A 164 -1.48 -15.46 10.05
CA LEU A 164 -2.90 -15.51 10.40
C LEU A 164 -3.04 -15.79 11.90
N SER A 165 -3.92 -15.04 12.58
CA SER A 165 -4.36 -15.36 13.92
C SER A 165 -5.82 -15.77 13.92
N VAL A 166 -6.20 -16.67 14.81
CA VAL A 166 -7.60 -17.01 15.04
C VAL A 166 -8.06 -16.21 16.27
N ASP A 167 -9.06 -15.37 16.08
CA ASP A 167 -9.68 -14.57 17.14
C ASP A 167 -10.55 -15.47 18.06
N LYS A 168 -10.96 -14.93 19.22
CA LYS A 168 -11.81 -15.59 20.23
C LYS A 168 -13.14 -16.10 19.67
N ASP A 169 -13.64 -15.47 18.60
CA ASP A 169 -14.86 -15.86 17.89
C ASP A 169 -14.61 -16.92 16.79
N ASN A 170 -13.44 -17.59 16.81
CA ASN A 170 -13.01 -18.58 15.82
C ASN A 170 -12.89 -18.03 14.38
N ASN A 171 -12.78 -16.70 14.24
CA ASN A 171 -12.57 -16.02 12.97
C ASN A 171 -11.08 -15.86 12.68
N THR A 172 -10.66 -16.18 11.45
CA THR A 172 -9.29 -15.97 11.00
C THR A 172 -9.09 -14.49 10.68
N GLN A 173 -8.10 -13.84 11.28
CA GLN A 173 -7.72 -12.46 10.98
C GLN A 173 -6.31 -12.40 10.37
N CYS A 174 -6.11 -11.44 9.48
CA CYS A 174 -4.80 -11.12 8.92
C CYS A 174 -4.18 -9.99 9.75
N LEU A 175 -3.24 -10.33 10.65
CA LEU A 175 -2.66 -9.37 11.58
C LEU A 175 -1.84 -8.28 10.88
N VAL A 176 -1.89 -7.08 11.43
CA VAL A 176 -1.03 -5.95 11.05
C VAL A 176 0.12 -5.86 12.06
N PHE A 177 1.29 -5.34 11.66
CA PHE A 177 2.47 -5.21 12.54
C PHE A 177 2.23 -4.50 13.89
N ALA A 178 1.13 -3.76 14.02
CA ALA A 178 0.73 -3.03 15.23
C ALA A 178 -0.47 -3.65 15.97
N SER A 179 -0.80 -4.93 15.78
CA SER A 179 -1.75 -5.62 16.65
C SER A 179 -1.10 -5.87 18.01
N THR A 180 -1.41 -5.02 18.98
CA THR A 180 -1.07 -5.18 20.42
C THR A 180 -1.91 -6.27 21.07
N GLU A 181 -2.04 -7.43 20.42
CA GLU A 181 -2.52 -8.64 21.08
C GLU A 181 -1.32 -9.54 21.35
N PRO A 182 -1.17 -10.09 22.58
CA PRO A 182 -0.07 -11.00 22.87
C PRO A 182 -0.17 -12.17 21.89
N VAL A 183 0.87 -12.35 21.08
CA VAL A 183 1.02 -13.50 20.21
C VAL A 183 0.99 -14.75 21.10
N THR A 184 -0.15 -15.43 21.19
CA THR A 184 -0.18 -16.82 21.65
C THR A 184 0.45 -17.65 20.55
N ILE A 185 1.77 -17.76 20.59
CA ILE A 185 2.55 -18.72 19.82
C ILE A 185 1.99 -20.09 20.18
N ARG A 186 1.18 -20.70 19.31
CA ARG A 186 0.95 -22.14 19.41
C ARG A 186 2.29 -22.79 19.08
N PRO A 187 2.91 -23.54 20.01
CA PRO A 187 4.10 -24.29 19.67
C PRO A 187 3.73 -25.28 18.58
N PHE A 188 4.55 -25.32 17.53
CA PHE A 188 4.50 -26.38 16.53
C PHE A 188 4.47 -27.73 17.25
N GLY A 189 3.38 -28.48 17.04
CA GLY A 189 3.25 -29.90 17.36
C GLY A 189 3.32 -30.69 16.08
#